data_AF-A0AAP8T1Z1-F1
#
_entry.id   AF-A0AAP8T1Z1-F1
#
_cell.length_a   1.000
_cell.length_b   1.000
_cell.length_c   1.000
_cell.angle_alpha   90.00
_cell.angle_beta   90.00
_cell.angle_gamma   90.00
#
_symmetry.space_group_name_H-M   'P 1'
#
loop_
_entity.id
_entity.type
_entity.pdbx_description
1 polymer ?
#
loop_
_entity_poly.entity_id
_entity_poly.type
_entity_poly.pdbx_seq_one_letter_code
_entity_poly.pdbx_strand_id
1 'polypeptide(L)'
;LPIIDKPTIQYIVEEAIESGIEDIIIVTGKGKRAIEDHFDNAFELEYSLLQKEKFELLEKVVQASNMIDIHYIRQKDPKGLGHA
;
A
#
# COMPACT_ATOMS: atom_id res chain seq x y z
N LEU A 1 -0.27 10.56 -4.24
CA LEU A 1 0.34 11.12 -5.46
C LEU A 1 1.37 10.11 -5.94
N PRO A 2 1.37 9.75 -7.23
CA PRO A 2 2.40 8.90 -7.79
C PRO A 2 3.67 9.71 -8.11
N ILE A 3 4.83 9.08 -7.94
CA ILE A 3 6.07 9.50 -8.58
C ILE A 3 6.24 8.57 -9.78
N ILE A 4 6.02 9.11 -10.99
CA ILE A 4 5.94 8.34 -12.24
C ILE A 4 4.75 7.37 -12.18
N ASP A 5 4.99 6.09 -11.93
CA ASP A 5 4.01 5.01 -11.93
C ASP A 5 3.78 4.39 -10.54
N LYS A 6 4.60 4.75 -9.54
CA LYS A 6 4.54 4.20 -8.18
C LYS A 6 4.06 5.25 -7.16
N PRO A 7 3.07 4.95 -6.29
CA PRO A 7 2.67 5.84 -5.21
C PRO A 7 3.83 6.19 -4.27
N THR A 8 3.91 7.44 -3.82
CA THR A 8 4.97 7.88 -2.89
C THR A 8 5.07 7.01 -1.63
N ILE A 9 3.94 6.55 -1.10
CA ILE A 9 3.90 5.72 0.11
C ILE A 9 4.59 4.36 -0.08
N GLN A 10 4.57 3.80 -1.29
CA GLN A 10 5.22 2.53 -1.56
C GLN A 10 6.74 2.63 -1.46
N TYR A 11 7.35 3.75 -1.88
CA TYR A 11 8.79 3.97 -1.69
C TYR A 11 9.18 4.00 -0.21
N ILE A 12 8.35 4.61 0.64
CA ILE A 12 8.60 4.68 2.09
C ILE A 12 8.51 3.29 2.72
N VAL A 13 7.53 2.48 2.29
CA VAL A 13 7.37 1.09 2.74
C VAL A 13 8.54 0.23 2.29
N GLU A 14 8.96 0.35 1.04
CA GLU A 14 10.14 -0.36 0.49
C GLU A 14 11.41 0.00 1.27
N GLU A 15 11.66 1.29 1.54
CA GLU A 15 12.80 1.74 2.35
C GLU A 15 12.76 1.17 3.78
N ALA A 16 11.58 1.15 4.41
CA ALA A 16 11.40 0.56 5.73
C ALA A 16 11.77 -0.94 5.73
N ILE A 17 11.29 -1.69 4.75
CA ILE A 17 11.59 -3.12 4.58
C ILE A 17 13.10 -3.33 4.35
N GLU A 18 13.72 -2.54 3.48
CA GLU A 18 15.17 -2.60 3.22
C GLU A 18 16.00 -2.30 4.47
N SER A 19 15.45 -1.52 5.42
CA SER A 19 16.06 -1.25 6.72
C SER A 19 15.86 -2.35 7.77
N GLY A 20 15.11 -3.42 7.44
CA GLY A 20 14.83 -4.55 8.34
C GLY A 20 13.60 -4.37 9.23
N ILE A 21 12.69 -3.45 8.88
CA ILE A 21 11.40 -3.31 9.56
C ILE A 21 10.46 -4.43 9.05
N GLU A 22 9.85 -5.17 9.99
CA GLU A 22 8.96 -6.31 9.70
C GLU A 22 7.46 -5.99 9.94
N ASP A 23 7.15 -4.89 10.62
CA ASP A 23 5.79 -4.45 10.91
C ASP A 23 5.61 -2.96 10.58
N ILE A 24 4.57 -2.63 9.81
CA ILE A 24 4.25 -1.25 9.45
C ILE A 24 2.88 -0.86 10.01
N ILE A 25 2.84 0.25 10.75
CA ILE A 25 1.58 0.85 11.22
C ILE A 25 1.31 2.14 10.45
N ILE A 26 0.22 2.15 9.69
CA ILE A 26 -0.26 3.33 8.96
C ILE A 26 -1.38 4.00 9.77
N VAL A 27 -1.09 5.20 10.26
CA VAL A 27 -2.10 6.07 10.86
C VAL A 27 -2.83 6.83 9.74
N THR A 28 -4.03 6.37 9.42
CA THR A 28 -4.86 6.85 8.30
C THR A 28 -5.98 7.79 8.78
N GLY A 29 -6.61 8.51 7.86
CA GLY A 29 -7.69 9.46 8.13
C GLY A 29 -8.83 9.36 7.11
N LYS A 30 -9.82 10.27 7.20
CA LYS A 30 -10.92 10.30 6.23
C LYS A 30 -10.39 10.59 4.82
N GLY A 31 -10.86 9.82 3.83
CA GLY A 31 -10.49 10.01 2.42
C GLY A 31 -9.15 9.40 2.00
N LYS A 32 -8.55 8.54 2.84
CA LYS A 32 -7.27 7.88 2.57
C LYS A 32 -7.39 6.38 2.28
N ARG A 33 -8.61 5.89 2.00
CA ARG A 33 -8.88 4.49 1.67
C ARG A 33 -8.00 3.95 0.53
N ALA A 34 -7.68 4.78 -0.46
CA ALA A 34 -6.80 4.39 -1.57
C ALA A 34 -5.37 3.99 -1.13
N ILE A 35 -4.93 4.35 0.08
CA ILE A 35 -3.67 3.85 0.65
C ILE A 35 -3.87 2.42 1.13
N GLU A 36 -4.93 2.15 1.87
CA GLU A 36 -5.31 0.81 2.34
C GLU A 36 -5.50 -0.13 1.15
N ASP A 37 -6.32 0.28 0.17
CA ASP A 37 -6.62 -0.52 -1.03
C ASP A 37 -5.36 -0.79 -1.90
N HIS A 38 -4.29 0.01 -1.79
CA HIS A 38 -3.06 -0.17 -2.59
C HIS A 38 -2.17 -1.32 -2.08
N PHE A 39 -2.20 -1.58 -0.78
CA PHE A 39 -1.45 -2.67 -0.16
C PHE A 39 -2.34 -3.87 0.23
N ASP A 40 -3.64 -3.81 -0.08
CA ASP A 40 -4.56 -4.93 0.08
C ASP A 40 -4.63 -5.74 -1.22
N ASN A 41 -5.14 -6.97 -1.13
CA ASN A 41 -5.32 -7.83 -2.29
C ASN A 41 -6.42 -7.30 -3.22
N ALA A 42 -6.15 -7.28 -4.52
CA ALA A 42 -7.03 -6.70 -5.53
C ALA A 42 -7.55 -7.79 -6.47
N PHE A 43 -8.29 -8.76 -5.92
CA PHE A 43 -8.72 -9.99 -6.62
C PHE A 43 -9.28 -9.76 -8.02
N GLU A 44 -10.21 -8.80 -8.19
CA GLU A 44 -10.81 -8.52 -9.51
C GLU A 44 -9.77 -8.02 -10.53
N LEU A 45 -8.82 -7.19 -10.09
CA LEU A 45 -7.75 -6.68 -10.92
C LEU A 45 -6.75 -7.78 -11.28
N GLU A 46 -6.32 -8.56 -10.29
CA GLU A 46 -5.41 -9.69 -10.47
C GLU A 46 -5.99 -10.72 -11.43
N TYR A 47 -7.25 -11.11 -11.22
CA TYR A 47 -7.95 -12.04 -12.12
C TYR A 47 -8.06 -11.47 -13.54
N SER A 48 -8.41 -10.19 -13.69
CA SER A 48 -8.50 -9.52 -14.99
C SER A 48 -7.16 -9.47 -15.73
N LEU A 49 -6.05 -9.23 -15.01
CA LEU A 49 -4.70 -9.22 -15.57
C LEU A 49 -4.25 -10.62 -15.97
N LEU A 50 -4.55 -11.63 -15.14
CA LEU A 50 -4.26 -13.03 -15.42
C LEU A 50 -4.99 -13.50 -16.69
N GLN A 51 -6.29 -13.22 -16.82
CA GLN A 51 -7.09 -13.58 -18.01
C GLN A 51 -6.60 -12.88 -19.29
N LYS A 52 -5.95 -11.73 -19.16
CA LYS A 52 -5.37 -10.96 -20.27
C LYS A 52 -3.89 -11.27 -20.50
N GLU A 53 -3.33 -12.25 -19.80
CA GLU A 53 -1.92 -12.65 -19.88
C GLU A 53 -0.93 -11.50 -19.63
N LYS A 54 -1.34 -10.50 -18.84
CA LYS A 54 -0.53 -9.32 -18.49
C LYS A 54 0.34 -9.60 -17.27
N PHE A 55 1.21 -10.60 -17.37
CA PHE A 55 1.96 -11.13 -16.23
C PHE A 55 2.87 -10.10 -15.54
N GLU A 56 3.54 -9.23 -16.29
CA GLU A 56 4.38 -8.16 -15.70
C GLU A 56 3.57 -7.20 -14.82
N LEU A 57 2.35 -6.85 -15.23
CA LEU A 57 1.48 -6.00 -14.43
C LEU A 57 0.89 -6.75 -13.25
N LEU A 58 0.55 -8.01 -13.43
CA LEU A 58 0.07 -8.88 -12.35
C LEU A 58 1.11 -8.98 -11.24
N GLU A 59 2.38 -9.22 -11.60
CA GLU A 59 3.49 -9.30 -10.65
C GLU A 59 3.64 -8.01 -9.84
N LYS A 60 3.55 -6.84 -10.48
CA LYS A 60 3.60 -5.55 -9.76
C LYS A 60 2.47 -5.38 -8.73
N VAL A 61 1.26 -5.80 -9.08
CA VAL A 61 0.09 -5.71 -8.16
C VAL A 61 0.28 -6.66 -6.99
N VAL A 62 0.64 -7.91 -7.26
CA VAL A 62 0.86 -8.96 -6.24
C VAL A 62 2.04 -8.62 -5.33
N GLN A 63 3.10 -7.99 -5.85
CA GLN A 63 4.22 -7.53 -5.04
C GLN A 63 3.79 -6.49 -4.02
N ALA A 64 2.94 -5.53 -4.40
CA ALA A 64 2.48 -4.48 -3.49
C ALA A 64 1.63 -5.04 -2.32
N SER A 65 0.81 -6.06 -2.56
CA SER A 65 -0.03 -6.67 -1.51
C SER A 65 0.71 -7.66 -0.60
N ASN A 66 1.86 -8.19 -1.01
CA ASN A 66 2.64 -9.18 -0.26
C ASN A 66 3.93 -8.62 0.37
N MET A 67 4.11 -7.30 0.42
CA MET A 67 5.37 -6.71 0.89
C MET A 67 5.68 -7.06 2.34
N ILE A 68 4.70 -6.88 3.24
CA ILE A 68 4.87 -6.96 4.70
C ILE A 68 3.52 -6.88 5.41
N ASP A 69 3.46 -7.22 6.70
CA ASP A 69 2.28 -7.01 7.53
C ASP A 69 2.06 -5.50 7.78
N ILE A 70 0.95 -4.99 7.25
CA ILE A 70 0.54 -3.60 7.41
C ILE A 70 -0.71 -3.51 8.28
N HIS A 71 -0.60 -2.77 9.37
CA HIS A 71 -1.69 -2.46 10.27
C HIS A 71 -2.19 -1.04 10.06
N TYR A 72 -3.50 -0.83 10.24
CA TYR A 72 -4.15 0.46 10.03
C TYR A 72 -4.81 0.97 11.31
N ILE A 73 -4.49 2.20 11.69
CA ILE A 73 -5.13 2.90 12.79
C ILE A 73 -5.76 4.18 12.26
N ARG A 74 -7.02 4.43 12.59
CA ARG A 74 -7.72 5.62 12.11
C ARG A 74 -7.60 6.79 13.09
N GLN A 75 -6.96 7.87 12.65
CA GLN A 75 -7.02 9.16 13.33
C GLN A 75 -8.39 9.81 13.08
N LYS A 76 -9.21 9.91 14.13
CA LYS A 76 -10.59 10.43 14.03
C LYS A 76 -10.63 11.92 13.67
N ASP A 77 -9.74 12.70 14.28
CA ASP A 77 -9.63 14.15 14.11
C ASP A 77 -8.18 14.53 13.78
N PRO A 78 -7.93 15.47 12.86
CA PRO A 78 -6.58 15.87 12.45
C PRO A 78 -5.93 16.78 13.51
N LYS A 79 -5.48 16.20 14.62
CA LYS A 79 -4.87 16.91 15.76
C LYS A 79 -3.34 17.05 15.65
N GLY A 80 -2.78 16.81 14.47
CA GLY A 80 -1.35 16.89 14.20
C GLY A 80 -0.60 15.58 14.46
N LEU A 81 0.72 15.61 14.19
CA LEU A 81 1.59 14.44 14.22
C LEU A 81 1.75 13.86 15.64
N GLY A 82 1.85 14.68 16.68
CA GLY A 82 2.01 14.18 18.05
C GLY A 82 0.79 13.42 18.59
N HIS A 83 -0.36 13.51 17.92
CA HIS A 83 -1.57 12.76 18.22
C HIS A 83 -1.76 11.54 17.30
N ALA A 84 -1.06 11.49 16.17
CA ALA A 84 -1.08 10.36 15.25
C ALA A 84 -0.24 9.24 15.85
#